data_AF-A0A7V5ZFP5-F1
#
_entry.id   AF-A0A7V5ZFP5-F1
#
_cell.length_a   1.000
_cell.length_b   1.000
_cell.length_c   1.000
_cell.angle_alpha   90.00
_cell.angle_beta   90.00
_cell.angle_gamma   90.00
#
_symmetry.space_group_name_H-M   'P 1'
#
loop_
_entity.id
_entity.type
_entity.pdbx_description
1 polymer ?
#
loop_
_entity_poly.entity_id
_entity_poly.type
_entity_poly.pdbx_seq_one_letter_code
_entity_poly.pdbx_strand_id
1 'polypeptide(L)'
;MQRVRKALITAAGRGTRQFPATRTLQKEMLPVVDRDGVTKPALQLLVEEAVEAGIEQVGIVVNPESERGIRAYFGALTAQEAAWENDRQWLYQQAEHLQHLGERVVPIIQREPLGLGHAVFLAREFVGEEPFVMYLGDHVLLSHTEQRCTKQVLEVYARTGGTLSAVRPTPEERVPLYGTLAGEPLVDMPHVLRVTAMIEKPSVEQARAQLRMPSLPEGVYYCFFG
;
A
#
# COMPACT_ATOMS: atom_id res chain seq x y z
N MET A 1 13.38 3.09 -19.77
CA MET A 1 13.19 3.09 -18.30
C MET A 1 13.29 1.68 -17.79
N GLN A 2 13.83 1.47 -16.58
CA GLN A 2 13.79 0.16 -15.95
C GLN A 2 12.34 -0.18 -15.57
N ARG A 3 11.95 -1.45 -15.71
CA ARG A 3 10.62 -1.93 -15.32
C ARG A 3 10.56 -2.07 -13.80
N VAL A 4 9.47 -1.62 -13.18
CA VAL A 4 9.22 -1.85 -11.75
C VAL A 4 8.88 -3.32 -11.53
N ARG A 5 9.74 -4.05 -10.82
CA ARG A 5 9.58 -5.48 -10.52
C ARG A 5 9.40 -5.76 -9.03
N LYS A 6 9.67 -4.77 -8.18
CA LYS A 6 9.69 -4.88 -6.73
C LYS A 6 8.62 -4.00 -6.10
N ALA A 7 7.95 -4.52 -5.08
CA ALA A 7 7.07 -3.78 -4.20
C ALA A 7 7.63 -3.74 -2.78
N LEU A 8 7.34 -2.68 -2.05
CA LEU A 8 7.62 -2.55 -0.62
C LEU A 8 6.34 -2.24 0.13
N ILE A 9 5.95 -3.08 1.09
CA ILE A 9 4.82 -2.85 1.99
C ILE A 9 5.37 -2.53 3.38
N THR A 10 4.96 -1.42 3.97
CA THR A 10 5.37 -1.08 5.34
C THR A 10 4.32 -1.55 6.35
N ALA A 11 4.69 -2.53 7.18
CA ALA A 11 3.81 -3.25 8.11
C ALA A 11 4.42 -3.42 9.53
N ALA A 12 5.32 -2.52 9.92
CA ALA A 12 6.03 -2.59 11.21
C ALA A 12 5.38 -1.73 12.32
N GLY A 13 4.28 -1.03 12.00
CA GLY A 13 3.61 -0.14 12.94
C GLY A 13 2.89 -0.89 14.06
N ARG A 14 2.86 -0.30 15.27
CA ARG A 14 2.18 -0.90 16.45
C ARG A 14 0.65 -0.83 16.42
N GLY A 15 0.04 -0.25 15.38
CA GLY A 15 -1.41 -0.17 15.25
C GLY A 15 -2.16 0.58 16.37
N THR A 16 -1.51 1.55 17.04
CA THR A 16 -2.07 2.21 18.25
C THR A 16 -3.42 2.89 18.02
N ARG A 17 -3.67 3.40 16.80
CA ARG A 17 -4.94 4.05 16.42
C ARG A 17 -6.13 3.08 16.33
N GLN A 18 -5.87 1.78 16.28
CA GLN A 18 -6.87 0.72 16.14
C GLN A 18 -6.95 -0.17 17.39
N PHE A 19 -6.37 0.28 18.50
CA PHE A 19 -6.60 -0.35 19.79
C PHE A 19 -8.11 -0.28 20.13
N PRO A 20 -8.74 -1.35 20.66
CA PRO A 20 -8.14 -2.56 21.23
C PRO A 20 -7.90 -3.73 20.27
N ALA A 21 -8.38 -3.66 19.02
CA ALA A 21 -8.24 -4.76 18.07
C ALA A 21 -6.76 -5.16 17.84
N THR A 22 -5.90 -4.15 17.80
CA THR A 22 -4.45 -4.32 17.60
C THR A 22 -3.67 -4.73 18.85
N ARG A 23 -4.35 -5.04 19.97
CA ARG A 23 -3.70 -5.59 21.16
C ARG A 23 -3.08 -6.97 20.88
N THR A 24 -3.72 -7.76 20.03
CA THR A 24 -3.30 -9.13 19.69
C THR A 24 -3.15 -9.34 18.19
N LEU A 25 -3.84 -8.55 17.38
CA LEU A 25 -3.76 -8.61 15.92
C LEU A 25 -2.83 -7.52 15.39
N GLN A 26 -2.11 -7.82 14.32
CA GLN A 26 -1.43 -6.79 13.54
C GLN A 26 -2.47 -6.03 12.72
N LYS A 27 -2.29 -4.70 12.57
CA LYS A 27 -3.27 -3.88 11.86
C LYS A 27 -3.44 -4.30 10.40
N GLU A 28 -2.35 -4.72 9.77
CA GLU A 28 -2.30 -5.18 8.38
C GLU A 28 -2.99 -6.56 8.21
N MET A 29 -3.13 -7.31 9.30
CA MET A 29 -3.81 -8.60 9.35
C MET A 29 -5.30 -8.47 9.71
N LEU A 30 -5.83 -7.26 9.85
CA LEU A 30 -7.26 -7.07 10.10
C LEU A 30 -8.07 -7.52 8.87
N PRO A 31 -9.06 -8.41 9.06
CA PRO A 31 -9.83 -8.98 7.96
C PRO A 31 -10.81 -7.98 7.35
N VAL A 32 -10.91 -7.99 6.03
CA VAL A 32 -11.87 -7.24 5.23
C VAL A 32 -12.51 -8.20 4.23
N VAL A 33 -13.82 -8.04 3.98
CA VAL A 33 -14.51 -8.78 2.92
C VAL A 33 -14.14 -8.15 1.59
N ASP A 34 -13.49 -8.92 0.73
CA ASP A 34 -13.12 -8.49 -0.62
C ASP A 34 -14.30 -8.61 -1.60
N ARG A 35 -14.12 -8.11 -2.82
CA ARG A 35 -15.13 -8.10 -3.90
C ARG A 35 -15.58 -9.49 -4.35
N ASP A 36 -14.72 -10.49 -4.16
CA ASP A 36 -15.03 -11.91 -4.41
C ASP A 36 -15.81 -12.56 -3.26
N GLY A 37 -16.12 -11.81 -2.20
CA GLY A 37 -16.80 -12.29 -1.00
C GLY A 37 -15.91 -13.03 -0.01
N VAL A 38 -14.62 -13.22 -0.33
CA VAL A 38 -13.66 -13.88 0.57
C VAL A 38 -13.16 -12.87 1.58
N THR A 39 -13.11 -13.29 2.85
CA THR A 39 -12.50 -12.47 3.90
C THR A 39 -11.00 -12.62 3.84
N LYS A 40 -10.29 -11.52 3.59
CA LYS A 40 -8.83 -11.48 3.45
C LYS A 40 -8.26 -10.38 4.36
N PRO A 41 -7.06 -10.55 4.95
CA PRO A 41 -6.38 -9.46 5.61
C PRO A 41 -5.99 -8.38 4.60
N ALA A 42 -5.94 -7.12 5.04
CA ALA A 42 -5.48 -6.00 4.19
C ALA A 42 -4.12 -6.28 3.54
N LEU A 43 -3.22 -6.97 4.24
CA LEU A 43 -1.93 -7.37 3.73
C LEU A 43 -2.02 -8.28 2.49
N GLN A 44 -2.92 -9.28 2.49
CA GLN A 44 -3.10 -10.15 1.32
C GLN A 44 -3.59 -9.34 0.13
N LEU A 45 -4.57 -8.45 0.33
CA LEU A 45 -5.10 -7.61 -0.75
C LEU A 45 -4.00 -6.78 -1.41
N LEU A 46 -3.08 -6.22 -0.63
CA LEU A 46 -1.93 -5.46 -1.16
C LEU A 46 -0.92 -6.34 -1.91
N VAL A 47 -0.68 -7.57 -1.44
CA VAL A 47 0.21 -8.51 -2.14
C VAL A 47 -0.42 -8.97 -3.46
N GLU A 48 -1.72 -9.30 -3.47
CA GLU A 48 -2.48 -9.63 -4.68
C GLU A 48 -2.44 -8.46 -5.68
N GLU A 49 -2.74 -7.25 -5.22
CA GLU A 49 -2.70 -6.01 -5.99
C GLU A 49 -1.34 -5.78 -6.66
N ALA A 50 -0.23 -6.04 -5.95
CA ALA A 50 1.12 -5.94 -6.50
C ALA A 50 1.39 -7.04 -7.54
N VAL A 51 1.14 -8.30 -7.20
CA VAL A 51 1.43 -9.46 -8.07
C VAL A 51 0.65 -9.39 -9.37
N GLU A 52 -0.64 -9.04 -9.31
CA GLU A 52 -1.49 -8.88 -10.49
C GLU A 52 -1.09 -7.69 -11.36
N ALA A 53 -0.46 -6.65 -10.78
CA ALA A 53 0.12 -5.56 -11.54
C ALA A 53 1.43 -5.94 -12.27
N GLY A 54 1.94 -7.15 -12.04
CA GLY A 54 3.15 -7.69 -12.65
C GLY A 54 4.42 -7.48 -11.82
N ILE A 55 4.27 -7.25 -10.51
CA ILE A 55 5.37 -7.26 -9.54
C ILE A 55 5.81 -8.71 -9.27
N GLU A 56 7.12 -8.90 -9.15
CA GLU A 56 7.74 -10.21 -9.02
C GLU A 56 8.20 -10.50 -7.59
N GLN A 57 8.58 -9.48 -6.84
CA GLN A 57 9.02 -9.61 -5.45
C GLN A 57 8.37 -8.54 -4.57
N VAL A 58 7.91 -8.93 -3.38
CA VAL A 58 7.25 -8.04 -2.43
C VAL A 58 8.02 -8.07 -1.11
N GLY A 59 8.74 -6.98 -0.83
CA GLY A 59 9.35 -6.74 0.46
C GLY A 59 8.30 -6.30 1.46
N ILE A 60 8.21 -6.94 2.62
CA ILE A 60 7.29 -6.53 3.70
C ILE A 60 8.13 -6.13 4.90
N VAL A 61 8.10 -4.85 5.25
CA VAL A 61 8.79 -4.36 6.45
C VAL A 61 7.95 -4.70 7.67
N VAL A 62 8.45 -5.56 8.53
CA VAL A 62 7.73 -6.12 9.68
C VAL A 62 8.48 -5.83 10.97
N ASN A 63 7.77 -5.76 12.09
CA ASN A 63 8.44 -5.85 13.39
C ASN A 63 8.80 -7.33 13.71
N PRO A 64 9.72 -7.60 14.65
CA PRO A 64 10.15 -8.97 14.96
C PRO A 64 9.03 -9.90 15.44
N GLU A 65 8.08 -9.36 16.19
CA GLU A 65 6.93 -10.12 16.72
C GLU A 65 5.98 -10.56 15.59
N SER A 66 5.93 -9.75 14.52
CA SER A 66 5.02 -9.96 13.41
C SER A 66 5.50 -10.96 12.36
N GLU A 67 6.82 -11.13 12.22
CA GLU A 67 7.43 -11.93 11.16
C GLU A 67 6.86 -13.35 11.10
N ARG A 68 6.77 -14.02 12.27
CA ARG A 68 6.28 -15.40 12.35
C ARG A 68 4.84 -15.52 11.84
N GLY A 69 3.97 -14.57 12.20
CA GLY A 69 2.57 -14.58 11.80
C GLY A 69 2.41 -14.40 10.29
N ILE A 70 3.17 -13.48 9.69
CA ILE A 70 3.13 -13.24 8.24
C ILE A 70 3.67 -14.45 7.47
N ARG A 71 4.78 -15.05 7.92
CA ARG A 71 5.30 -16.28 7.30
C ARG A 71 4.34 -17.46 7.39
N ALA A 72 3.66 -17.61 8.53
CA ALA A 72 2.66 -18.66 8.70
C ALA A 72 1.44 -18.42 7.79
N TYR A 73 0.99 -17.17 7.66
CA TYR A 73 -0.17 -16.82 6.83
C TYR A 73 0.01 -17.17 5.35
N PHE A 74 1.18 -16.85 4.78
CA PHE A 74 1.52 -17.20 3.39
C PHE A 74 2.16 -18.59 3.25
N GLY A 75 2.14 -19.39 4.32
CA GLY A 75 2.74 -20.72 4.35
C GLY A 75 1.81 -21.81 3.83
N ALA A 76 2.32 -23.04 3.79
CA ALA A 76 1.52 -24.21 3.50
C ALA A 76 0.56 -24.56 4.64
N LEU A 77 -0.52 -25.29 4.31
CA LEU A 77 -1.45 -25.83 5.30
C LEU A 77 -0.70 -26.66 6.34
N THR A 78 -1.04 -26.43 7.60
CA THR A 78 -0.66 -27.32 8.69
C THR A 78 -1.40 -28.65 8.58
N ALA A 79 -0.86 -29.69 9.22
CA ALA A 79 -1.53 -30.98 9.33
C ALA A 79 -2.91 -30.88 9.99
N GLN A 80 -3.10 -29.90 10.90
CA GLN A 80 -4.38 -29.65 11.55
C GLN A 80 -5.40 -29.05 10.59
N GLU A 81 -5.01 -28.06 9.79
CA GLU A 81 -5.89 -27.41 8.81
C GLU A 81 -6.27 -28.39 7.69
N ALA A 82 -5.32 -29.20 7.22
CA ALA A 82 -5.57 -30.22 6.21
C ALA A 82 -6.55 -31.32 6.66
N ALA A 83 -6.79 -31.45 7.97
CA ALA A 83 -7.71 -32.41 8.57
C ALA A 83 -9.13 -31.85 8.80
N TRP A 84 -9.39 -30.58 8.48
CA TRP A 84 -10.74 -30.00 8.63
C TRP A 84 -11.75 -30.68 7.71
N GLU A 85 -12.97 -30.91 8.22
CA GLU A 85 -14.09 -31.53 7.48
C GLU A 85 -14.82 -30.58 6.52
N ASN A 86 -14.32 -29.34 6.36
CA ASN A 86 -14.88 -28.31 5.49
C ASN A 86 -14.73 -28.67 4.00
N ASP A 87 -15.24 -27.83 3.10
CA ASP A 87 -14.99 -27.93 1.66
C ASP A 87 -13.48 -27.97 1.38
N ARG A 88 -12.97 -29.20 1.24
CA ARG A 88 -11.54 -29.47 1.09
C ARG A 88 -11.02 -28.85 -0.20
N GLN A 89 -11.83 -28.82 -1.26
CA GLN A 89 -11.41 -28.28 -2.54
C GLN A 89 -11.16 -26.78 -2.42
N TRP A 90 -12.11 -26.03 -1.87
CA TRP A 90 -11.95 -24.60 -1.65
C TRP A 90 -10.76 -24.30 -0.72
N LEU A 91 -10.61 -25.06 0.38
CA LEU A 91 -9.48 -24.90 1.30
C LEU A 91 -8.12 -25.07 0.60
N TYR A 92 -7.95 -26.13 -0.20
CA TYR A 92 -6.70 -26.36 -0.92
C TYR A 92 -6.43 -25.27 -1.97
N GLN A 93 -7.46 -24.78 -2.66
CA GLN A 93 -7.31 -23.67 -3.62
C GLN A 93 -6.83 -22.39 -2.95
N GLN A 94 -7.41 -22.02 -1.80
CA GLN A 94 -6.96 -20.83 -1.05
C GLN A 94 -5.54 -21.00 -0.53
N ALA A 95 -5.20 -22.20 -0.03
CA ALA A 95 -3.86 -22.50 0.47
C ALA A 95 -2.78 -22.48 -0.63
N GLU A 96 -3.09 -23.02 -1.81
CA GLU A 96 -2.20 -22.97 -2.97
C GLU A 96 -1.97 -21.52 -3.41
N HIS A 97 -3.04 -20.73 -3.48
CA HIS A 97 -2.96 -19.31 -3.80
C HIS A 97 -2.09 -18.54 -2.80
N LEU A 98 -2.31 -18.73 -1.48
CA LEU A 98 -1.50 -18.10 -0.43
C LEU A 98 -0.01 -18.47 -0.53
N GLN A 99 0.31 -19.73 -0.82
CA GLN A 99 1.69 -20.18 -1.03
C GLN A 99 2.32 -19.50 -2.24
N HIS A 100 1.61 -19.42 -3.37
CA HIS A 100 2.08 -18.73 -4.57
C HIS A 100 2.37 -17.25 -4.32
N LEU A 101 1.57 -16.57 -3.49
CA LEU A 101 1.88 -15.22 -3.05
C LEU A 101 3.11 -15.21 -2.12
N GLY A 102 3.19 -16.17 -1.20
CA GLY A 102 4.29 -16.34 -0.24
C GLY A 102 5.66 -16.54 -0.86
N GLU A 103 5.75 -17.22 -1.99
CA GLU A 103 6.99 -17.41 -2.78
C GLU A 103 7.62 -16.08 -3.21
N ARG A 104 6.81 -15.01 -3.31
CA ARG A 104 7.25 -13.67 -3.72
C ARG A 104 7.53 -12.75 -2.53
N VAL A 105 7.15 -13.15 -1.32
CA VAL A 105 7.21 -12.31 -0.12
C VAL A 105 8.58 -12.44 0.57
N VAL A 106 9.21 -11.30 0.83
CA VAL A 106 10.49 -11.21 1.55
C VAL A 106 10.30 -10.30 2.77
N PRO A 107 10.31 -10.83 4.01
CA PRO A 107 10.20 -9.99 5.19
C PRO A 107 11.51 -9.25 5.47
N ILE A 108 11.38 -8.00 5.89
CA ILE A 108 12.46 -7.08 6.21
C ILE A 108 12.23 -6.59 7.64
N ILE A 109 13.14 -6.90 8.56
CA ILE A 109 12.88 -6.71 9.98
C ILE A 109 13.25 -5.28 10.42
N GLN A 110 12.25 -4.52 10.86
CA GLN A 110 12.41 -3.26 11.57
C GLN A 110 12.31 -3.49 13.09
N ARG A 111 13.47 -3.58 13.76
CA ARG A 111 13.54 -3.77 15.21
C ARG A 111 13.10 -2.53 15.99
N GLU A 112 13.48 -1.35 15.51
CA GLU A 112 13.18 -0.07 16.15
C GLU A 112 12.19 0.74 15.31
N PRO A 113 11.05 1.16 15.89
CA PRO A 113 9.98 1.85 15.16
C PRO A 113 10.32 3.34 14.93
N LEU A 114 11.41 3.63 14.22
CA LEU A 114 11.90 4.97 13.90
C LEU A 114 11.17 5.63 12.71
N GLY A 115 9.96 5.15 12.40
CA GLY A 115 9.09 5.71 11.37
C GLY A 115 9.31 5.18 9.95
N LEU A 116 8.57 5.77 9.01
CA LEU A 116 8.47 5.34 7.62
C LEU A 116 9.81 5.44 6.87
N GLY A 117 10.56 6.53 7.05
CA GLY A 117 11.86 6.71 6.40
C GLY A 117 12.85 5.61 6.80
N HIS A 118 12.88 5.22 8.08
CA HIS A 118 13.70 4.10 8.54
C HIS A 118 13.24 2.77 7.94
N ALA A 119 11.92 2.54 7.82
CA ALA A 119 11.39 1.33 7.20
C ALA A 119 11.83 1.20 5.74
N VAL A 120 11.76 2.29 4.97
CA VAL A 120 12.22 2.33 3.58
C VAL A 120 13.74 2.14 3.49
N PHE A 121 14.52 2.78 4.38
CA PHE A 121 15.98 2.63 4.41
C PHE A 121 16.45 1.19 4.69
N LEU A 122 15.74 0.45 5.54
CA LEU A 122 16.03 -0.96 5.80
C LEU A 122 15.82 -1.85 4.57
N ALA A 123 14.95 -1.43 3.64
CA ALA A 123 14.68 -2.16 2.41
C ALA A 123 15.70 -1.90 1.29
N ARG A 124 16.71 -1.04 1.49
CA ARG A 124 17.70 -0.68 0.46
C ARG A 124 18.39 -1.88 -0.19
N GLU A 125 18.69 -2.93 0.57
CA GLU A 125 19.36 -4.13 0.07
C GLU A 125 18.41 -5.00 -0.77
N PHE A 126 17.13 -5.06 -0.37
CA PHE A 126 16.10 -5.75 -1.13
C PHE A 126 15.79 -5.03 -2.45
N VAL A 127 15.62 -3.70 -2.39
CA VAL A 127 15.31 -2.88 -3.56
C VAL A 127 16.49 -2.81 -4.51
N GLY A 128 17.70 -2.51 -4.01
CA GLY A 128 18.87 -2.24 -4.83
C GLY A 128 18.75 -0.91 -5.59
N GLU A 129 19.34 -0.85 -6.79
CA GLU A 129 19.30 0.32 -7.68
C GLU A 129 18.12 0.25 -8.68
N GLU A 130 17.05 -0.47 -8.33
CA GLU A 130 15.87 -0.66 -9.17
C GLU A 130 14.69 0.20 -8.69
N PRO A 131 13.81 0.68 -9.59
CA PRO A 131 12.59 1.34 -9.17
C PRO A 131 11.64 0.33 -8.50
N PHE A 132 10.91 0.79 -7.49
CA PHE A 132 9.95 0.00 -6.73
C PHE A 132 8.66 0.77 -6.50
N VAL A 133 7.56 0.04 -6.27
CA VAL A 133 6.29 0.62 -5.79
C VAL A 133 6.19 0.44 -4.29
N MET A 134 5.64 1.42 -3.58
CA MET A 134 5.49 1.37 -2.11
C MET A 134 4.02 1.43 -1.70
N TYR A 135 3.67 0.63 -0.70
CA TYR A 135 2.36 0.58 -0.07
C TYR A 135 2.48 0.84 1.43
N LEU A 136 1.47 1.55 1.97
CA LEU A 136 1.21 1.57 3.40
C LEU A 136 0.33 0.36 3.72
N GLY A 137 0.74 -0.48 4.67
CA GLY A 137 0.11 -1.78 4.94
C GLY A 137 -1.33 -1.72 5.46
N ASP A 138 -1.79 -0.54 5.90
CA ASP A 138 -3.14 -0.29 6.41
C ASP A 138 -4.07 0.38 5.39
N HIS A 139 -3.67 0.49 4.12
CA HIS A 139 -4.52 0.99 3.05
C HIS A 139 -5.07 -0.16 2.20
N VAL A 140 -6.37 -0.12 1.94
CA VAL A 140 -7.01 -0.98 0.94
C VAL A 140 -7.21 -0.16 -0.32
N LEU A 141 -6.72 -0.67 -1.46
CA LEU A 141 -6.84 0.01 -2.75
C LEU A 141 -8.06 -0.50 -3.50
N LEU A 142 -8.88 0.43 -3.98
CA LEU A 142 -10.12 0.13 -4.67
C LEU A 142 -10.13 0.83 -6.03
N SER A 143 -10.11 0.06 -7.12
CA SER A 143 -10.21 0.60 -8.48
C SER A 143 -11.65 0.69 -8.94
N HIS A 144 -12.03 1.78 -9.60
CA HIS A 144 -13.33 1.91 -10.26
C HIS A 144 -13.39 1.24 -11.64
N THR A 145 -12.29 0.62 -12.07
CA THR A 145 -12.19 -0.15 -13.32
C THR A 145 -11.78 -1.59 -13.01
N GLU A 146 -11.74 -2.44 -14.04
CA GLU A 146 -11.19 -3.80 -13.93
C GLU A 146 -9.68 -3.80 -13.66
N GLN A 147 -8.99 -2.70 -13.99
CA GLN A 147 -7.55 -2.60 -13.84
C GLN A 147 -7.15 -2.25 -12.40
N ARG A 148 -6.21 -2.99 -11.84
CA ARG A 148 -5.61 -2.74 -10.51
C ARG A 148 -5.01 -1.33 -10.42
N CYS A 149 -5.10 -0.70 -9.24
CA CYS A 149 -4.62 0.68 -9.01
C CYS A 149 -3.12 0.82 -9.28
N THR A 150 -2.33 -0.16 -8.83
CA THR A 150 -0.90 -0.27 -9.03
C THR A 150 -0.58 -0.31 -10.52
N LYS A 151 -1.33 -1.09 -11.31
CA LYS A 151 -1.10 -1.20 -12.74
C LYS A 151 -1.26 0.17 -13.43
N GLN A 152 -2.29 0.93 -13.05
CA GLN A 152 -2.49 2.30 -13.54
C GLN A 152 -1.31 3.21 -13.20
N VAL A 153 -0.79 3.15 -11.97
CA VAL A 153 0.39 3.93 -11.55
C VAL A 153 1.64 3.52 -12.33
N LEU A 154 1.85 2.22 -12.54
CA LEU A 154 2.99 1.69 -13.30
C LEU A 154 2.96 2.10 -14.78
N GLU A 155 1.78 2.24 -15.37
CA GLU A 155 1.63 2.74 -16.75
C GLU A 155 1.96 4.22 -16.86
N VAL A 156 1.56 5.03 -15.87
CA VAL A 156 2.01 6.43 -15.78
C VAL A 156 3.52 6.51 -15.58
N TYR A 157 4.07 5.64 -14.72
CA TYR A 157 5.51 5.55 -14.53
C TYR A 157 6.19 5.28 -15.86
N ALA A 158 5.80 4.23 -16.59
CA ALA A 158 6.38 3.85 -17.88
C ALA A 158 6.46 4.98 -18.92
N ARG A 159 5.57 5.98 -18.82
CA ARG A 159 5.56 7.17 -19.70
C ARG A 159 6.37 8.35 -19.16
N THR A 160 6.51 8.48 -17.84
CA THR A 160 7.04 9.71 -17.20
C THR A 160 8.44 9.55 -16.62
N GLY A 161 8.84 8.36 -16.15
CA GLY A 161 10.16 8.14 -15.54
C GLY A 161 10.36 8.71 -14.15
N GLY A 162 9.47 9.59 -13.69
CA GLY A 162 9.61 10.29 -12.42
C GLY A 162 9.10 9.49 -11.23
N THR A 163 9.38 10.01 -10.03
CA THR A 163 8.72 9.57 -8.80
C THR A 163 7.25 9.94 -8.86
N LEU A 164 6.40 8.96 -8.59
CA LEU A 164 4.94 9.13 -8.61
C LEU A 164 4.36 8.83 -7.24
N SER A 165 3.27 9.50 -6.92
CA SER A 165 2.45 9.21 -5.75
C SER A 165 0.99 9.42 -6.10
N ALA A 166 0.13 8.50 -5.66
CA ALA A 166 -1.30 8.65 -5.79
C ALA A 166 -1.82 9.64 -4.76
N VAL A 167 -2.77 10.48 -5.17
CA VAL A 167 -3.37 11.53 -4.35
C VAL A 167 -4.88 11.47 -4.49
N ARG A 168 -5.61 12.08 -3.56
CA ARG A 168 -7.06 12.18 -3.64
C ARG A 168 -7.55 13.61 -3.42
N PRO A 169 -8.67 13.99 -4.05
CA PRO A 169 -9.44 15.15 -3.63
C PRO A 169 -9.85 14.99 -2.15
N THR A 170 -9.61 16.02 -1.35
CA THR A 170 -9.89 16.06 0.09
C THR A 170 -10.55 17.40 0.41
N PRO A 171 -11.67 17.41 1.16
CA PRO A 171 -12.34 18.64 1.53
C PRO A 171 -11.51 19.43 2.55
N GLU A 172 -11.64 20.74 2.52
CA GLU A 172 -10.80 21.70 3.25
C GLU A 172 -10.69 21.42 4.76
N GLU A 173 -11.79 21.02 5.40
CA GLU A 173 -11.82 20.73 6.83
C GLU A 173 -10.93 19.53 7.23
N ARG A 174 -10.56 18.67 6.28
CA ARG A 174 -9.70 17.51 6.49
C ARG A 174 -8.23 17.77 6.13
N VAL A 175 -7.92 18.88 5.46
CA VAL A 175 -6.56 19.24 5.03
C VAL A 175 -5.51 19.20 6.17
N PRO A 176 -5.81 19.67 7.40
CA PRO A 176 -4.84 19.63 8.50
C PRO A 176 -4.41 18.22 8.94
N LEU A 177 -5.03 17.17 8.41
CA LEU A 177 -4.72 15.78 8.74
C LEU A 177 -3.70 15.15 7.78
N TYR A 178 -3.45 15.76 6.60
CA TYR A 178 -2.70 15.12 5.51
C TYR A 178 -1.64 16.04 4.91
N GLY A 179 -0.62 15.43 4.31
CA GLY A 179 0.24 16.12 3.35
C GLY A 179 -0.56 16.57 2.13
N THR A 180 -0.51 17.86 1.84
CA THR A 180 -1.32 18.52 0.81
C THR A 180 -0.41 19.16 -0.22
N LEU A 181 -0.80 19.10 -1.49
CA LEU A 181 0.04 19.51 -2.61
C LEU A 181 -0.70 20.40 -3.62
N ALA A 182 0.10 21.13 -4.37
CA ALA A 182 -0.29 21.79 -5.60
C ALA A 182 0.69 21.44 -6.73
N GLY A 183 0.23 21.60 -7.96
CA GLY A 183 1.01 21.25 -9.14
C GLY A 183 0.36 21.74 -10.41
N GLU A 184 0.97 21.36 -11.52
CA GLU A 184 0.48 21.69 -12.86
C GLU A 184 0.19 20.39 -13.62
N PRO A 185 -0.99 20.26 -14.27
CA PRO A 185 -1.26 19.12 -15.13
C PRO A 185 -0.23 18.97 -16.25
N LEU A 186 0.16 17.74 -16.55
CA LEU A 186 0.97 17.46 -17.72
C LEU A 186 0.12 17.57 -18.99
N VAL A 187 0.69 18.14 -20.06
CA VAL A 187 -0.01 18.42 -21.33
C VAL A 187 -0.69 17.18 -21.91
N ASP A 188 0.02 16.05 -21.97
CA ASP A 188 -0.49 14.79 -22.55
C ASP A 188 -1.15 13.85 -21.53
N MET A 189 -1.23 14.27 -20.27
CA MET A 189 -1.75 13.48 -19.14
C MET A 189 -2.40 14.42 -18.11
N PRO A 190 -3.60 14.95 -18.38
CA PRO A 190 -4.24 15.96 -17.52
C PRO A 190 -4.55 15.47 -16.10
N HIS A 191 -4.62 14.14 -15.90
CA HIS A 191 -4.81 13.52 -14.59
C HIS A 191 -3.50 13.31 -13.80
N VAL A 192 -2.36 13.69 -14.38
CA VAL A 192 -1.03 13.60 -13.76
C VAL A 192 -0.52 15.01 -13.53
N LEU A 193 -0.14 15.30 -12.29
CA LEU A 193 0.36 16.61 -11.89
C LEU A 193 1.87 16.58 -11.70
N ARG A 194 2.57 17.55 -12.28
CA ARG A 194 3.91 17.91 -11.82
C ARG A 194 3.76 18.72 -10.55
N VAL A 195 4.16 18.13 -9.42
CA VAL A 195 4.10 18.78 -8.10
C VAL A 195 5.01 20.00 -8.08
N THR A 196 4.47 21.15 -7.67
CA THR A 196 5.20 22.42 -7.51
C THR A 196 5.30 22.86 -6.05
N ALA A 197 4.37 22.42 -5.21
CA ALA A 197 4.38 22.69 -3.77
C ALA A 197 3.78 21.52 -2.99
N MET A 198 4.31 21.29 -1.78
CA MET A 198 3.83 20.26 -0.87
C MET A 198 4.05 20.73 0.57
N ILE A 199 3.01 20.69 1.40
CA ILE A 199 3.07 21.05 2.82
C ILE A 199 2.44 19.93 3.63
N GLU A 200 3.15 19.47 4.66
CA GLU A 200 2.65 18.48 5.61
C GLU A 200 1.68 19.14 6.59
N LYS A 201 0.42 18.69 6.61
CA LYS A 201 -0.62 19.12 7.56
C LYS A 201 -0.75 20.64 7.70
N PRO A 202 -0.95 21.36 6.59
CA PRO A 202 -1.09 22.81 6.62
C PRO A 202 -2.37 23.22 7.35
N SER A 203 -2.39 24.44 7.88
CA SER A 203 -3.65 25.08 8.27
C SER A 203 -4.51 25.33 7.04
N VAL A 204 -5.82 25.52 7.25
CA VAL A 204 -6.75 25.87 6.17
C VAL A 204 -6.32 27.16 5.46
N GLU A 205 -5.89 28.16 6.22
CA GLU A 205 -5.40 29.44 5.68
C GLU A 205 -4.15 29.24 4.82
N GLN A 206 -3.21 28.41 5.28
CA GLN A 206 -2.00 28.08 4.51
C GLN A 206 -2.36 27.36 3.20
N ALA A 207 -3.29 26.42 3.24
CA ALA A 207 -3.74 25.70 2.06
C ALA A 207 -4.42 26.63 1.05
N ARG A 208 -5.31 27.53 1.50
CA ARG A 208 -5.93 28.57 0.64
C ARG A 208 -4.88 29.47 0.00
N ALA A 209 -3.85 29.84 0.74
CA ALA A 209 -2.82 30.73 0.23
C ALA A 209 -1.90 30.07 -0.80
N GLN A 210 -1.53 28.80 -0.61
CA GLN A 210 -0.39 28.19 -1.32
C GLN A 210 -0.72 26.94 -2.12
N LEU A 211 -1.85 26.27 -1.86
CA LEU A 211 -2.12 24.91 -2.37
C LEU A 211 -3.41 24.80 -3.19
N ARG A 212 -4.02 25.93 -3.56
CA ARG A 212 -5.22 25.93 -4.43
C ARG A 212 -4.86 25.49 -5.85
N MET A 213 -5.75 24.68 -6.42
CA MET A 213 -5.63 24.15 -7.77
C MET A 213 -6.80 24.64 -8.61
N PRO A 214 -6.56 25.31 -9.76
CA PRO A 214 -7.64 25.75 -10.65
C PRO A 214 -8.51 24.62 -11.19
N SER A 215 -7.96 23.40 -11.24
CA SER A 215 -8.65 22.20 -11.71
C SER A 215 -9.60 21.58 -10.66
N LEU A 216 -9.64 22.11 -9.43
CA LEU A 216 -10.46 21.59 -8.35
C LEU A 216 -11.59 22.56 -7.99
N PRO A 217 -12.74 22.06 -7.51
CA PRO A 217 -13.75 22.90 -6.87
C PRO A 217 -13.16 23.69 -5.70
N GLU A 218 -13.75 24.85 -5.42
CA GLU A 218 -13.40 25.63 -4.23
C GLU A 218 -13.57 24.80 -2.96
N GLY A 219 -12.60 24.91 -2.04
CA GLY A 219 -12.58 24.12 -0.80
C GLY A 219 -12.16 22.66 -0.97
N VAL A 220 -11.64 22.27 -2.14
CA VAL A 220 -11.11 20.92 -2.39
C VAL A 220 -9.62 20.99 -2.73
N TYR A 221 -8.83 20.11 -2.13
CA TYR A 221 -7.38 20.05 -2.29
C TYR A 221 -6.93 18.63 -2.63
N TYR A 222 -5.77 18.49 -3.27
CA TYR A 222 -5.13 17.18 -3.42
C TYR A 222 -4.30 16.86 -2.19
N CYS A 223 -4.59 15.73 -1.54
CA CYS A 223 -3.84 15.24 -0.39
C CYS A 223 -3.38 13.80 -0.63
N PHE A 224 -2.30 13.41 0.05
CA PHE A 224 -1.92 12.00 0.12
C PHE A 224 -2.96 11.19 0.90
N PHE A 225 -2.92 9.86 0.72
CA PHE A 225 -3.87 8.94 1.36
C PHE A 225 -3.57 8.68 2.85
N GLY A 226 -2.37 9.02 3.35
CA GLY A 226 -1.88 8.70 4.68
C GLY A 226 -1.47 9.93 5.50
#